data_AF-A0A259S8X0-F1
#
_entry.id   AF-A0A259S8X0-F1
#
_cell.length_a   1.000
_cell.length_b   1.000
_cell.length_c   1.000
_cell.angle_alpha   90.00
_cell.angle_beta   90.00
_cell.angle_gamma   90.00
#
_symmetry.space_group_name_H-M   'P 1'
#
loop_
_entity.id
_entity.type
_entity.pdbx_description
1 polymer ?
#
loop_
_entity_poly.entity_id
_entity_poly.type
_entity_poly.pdbx_seq_one_letter_code
_entity_poly.pdbx_strand_id
1 'polypeptide(L)'
;MNDFAARRDDWKAREELAERMIPLIGGLNRDRDVVTSLHGHRLLGLSTTEILEVHERVAGLGHDELPLEDTLAVLEALRELAPSSASLDIGRLVEHAQGDAAEIVERLRAELAPALGETAPAEPTDVVLYGFGRIGRLLARILIAHTGGGSGLRLRAIVVRKGAENDLVKRASLLLRDSVHGRFEGSVDVDEENSQLIANGTRIQVIYSDDPGTIDYTAYGIRDAIVVDNTGRWRDEAGLSRHLESTGVARVLLTAPGKGDLKNIVH
;
A
#
# COMPACT_ATOMS: atom_id res chain seq x y z
N MET A 1 24.54 37.89 15.15
CA MET A 1 24.79 36.49 14.74
C MET A 1 23.76 36.15 13.68
N ASN A 2 24.19 35.56 12.57
CA ASN A 2 23.47 35.60 11.29
C ASN A 2 22.23 34.68 11.33
N ASP A 3 21.03 35.26 11.23
CA ASP A 3 19.72 34.58 11.27
C ASP A 3 19.64 33.34 10.35
N PHE A 4 20.31 33.40 9.20
CA PHE A 4 20.42 32.29 8.25
C PHE A 4 21.16 31.05 8.79
N ALA A 5 22.18 31.23 9.64
CA ALA A 5 22.92 30.10 10.19
C ALA A 5 22.05 29.34 11.19
N ALA A 6 21.34 30.07 12.07
CA ALA A 6 20.42 29.48 13.04
C ALA A 6 19.27 28.72 12.36
N ARG A 7 18.65 29.31 11.32
CA ARG A 7 17.58 28.64 10.55
C ARG A 7 18.05 27.37 9.84
N ARG A 8 19.29 27.37 9.35
CA ARG A 8 19.87 26.17 8.71
C ARG A 8 20.19 25.08 9.73
N ASP A 9 20.67 25.46 10.90
CA ASP A 9 21.00 24.50 11.96
C ASP A 9 19.72 23.88 12.56
N ASP A 10 18.67 24.68 12.71
CA ASP A 10 17.31 24.22 13.05
C ASP A 10 16.77 23.21 12.01
N TRP A 11 16.84 23.56 10.72
CA TRP A 11 16.42 22.67 9.64
C TRP A 11 17.13 21.32 9.68
N LYS A 12 18.45 21.32 9.93
CA LYS A 12 19.23 20.07 10.05
C LYS A 12 18.80 19.22 11.23
N ALA A 13 18.52 19.83 12.38
CA ALA A 13 18.03 19.10 13.54
C ALA A 13 16.67 18.44 13.25
N ARG A 14 15.78 19.16 12.57
CA ARG A 14 14.47 18.64 12.12
C ARG A 14 14.64 17.49 11.12
N GLU A 15 15.55 17.61 10.16
CA GLU A 15 15.88 16.54 9.21
C GLU A 15 16.38 15.27 9.91
N GLU A 16 17.26 15.40 10.90
CA GLU A 16 17.78 14.26 11.68
C GLU A 16 16.65 13.51 12.40
N LEU A 17 15.72 14.24 13.02
CA LEU A 17 14.55 13.64 13.68
C LEU A 17 13.66 12.91 12.66
N ALA A 18 13.33 13.54 11.54
CA ALA A 18 12.51 12.93 10.49
C ALA A 18 13.20 11.69 9.87
N GLU A 19 14.52 11.70 9.70
CA GLU A 19 15.28 10.53 9.23
C GLU A 19 15.16 9.33 10.19
N ARG A 20 15.17 9.59 11.51
CA ARG A 20 14.96 8.56 12.54
C ARG A 20 13.55 7.96 12.53
N MET A 21 12.53 8.71 12.08
CA MET A 21 11.15 8.22 12.01
C MET A 21 10.96 7.18 10.91
N ILE A 22 11.62 7.34 9.76
CA ILE A 22 11.48 6.46 8.57
C ILE A 22 11.62 4.96 8.91
N PRO A 23 12.69 4.49 9.60
CA PRO A 23 12.82 3.09 9.94
C PRO A 23 11.76 2.60 10.93
N LEU A 24 11.30 3.45 11.85
CA LEU A 24 10.23 3.11 12.81
C LEU A 24 8.90 2.91 12.09
N ILE A 25 8.50 3.87 11.26
CA ILE A 25 7.29 3.81 10.42
C ILE A 25 7.32 2.57 9.52
N GLY A 26 8.44 2.35 8.82
CA GLY A 26 8.61 1.20 7.95
C GLY A 26 8.59 -0.13 8.72
N GLY A 27 9.20 -0.19 9.90
CA GLY A 27 9.22 -1.37 10.76
C GLY A 27 7.83 -1.72 11.32
N LEU A 28 7.09 -0.72 11.79
CA LEU A 28 5.72 -0.88 12.27
C LEU A 28 4.81 -1.47 11.18
N ASN A 29 4.88 -0.95 9.96
CA ASN A 29 4.09 -1.49 8.85
C ASN A 29 4.54 -2.91 8.45
N ARG A 30 5.85 -3.13 8.27
CA ARG A 30 6.35 -4.43 7.77
C ARG A 30 6.16 -5.58 8.76
N ASP A 31 6.37 -5.32 10.05
CA ASP A 31 6.43 -6.38 11.06
C ASP A 31 5.11 -6.60 11.78
N ARG A 32 4.24 -5.58 11.79
CA ARG A 32 3.00 -5.56 12.58
C ARG A 32 1.76 -5.13 11.79
N ASP A 33 1.91 -4.79 10.51
CA ASP A 33 0.82 -4.24 9.68
C ASP A 33 0.15 -3.01 10.31
N VAL A 34 0.97 -2.17 10.95
CA VAL A 34 0.53 -0.92 11.56
C VAL A 34 0.71 0.22 10.56
N VAL A 35 -0.40 0.84 10.18
CA VAL A 35 -0.42 2.01 9.31
C VAL A 35 -0.40 3.26 10.17
N THR A 36 0.65 4.06 10.04
CA THR A 36 0.80 5.32 10.78
C THR A 36 0.36 6.53 9.94
N SER A 37 -0.46 7.39 10.51
CA SER A 37 -0.85 8.68 9.94
C SER A 37 -0.60 9.83 10.91
N LEU A 38 -0.66 11.06 10.40
CA LEU A 38 -0.61 12.28 11.18
C LEU A 38 -1.80 13.15 10.75
N HIS A 39 -2.81 13.23 11.61
CA HIS A 39 -4.13 13.83 11.32
C HIS A 39 -4.68 13.42 9.93
N GLY A 40 -4.64 12.11 9.65
CA GLY A 40 -5.12 11.52 8.40
C GLY A 40 -4.11 11.51 7.24
N HIS A 41 -2.96 12.19 7.35
CA HIS A 41 -1.88 12.10 6.36
C HIS A 41 -1.03 10.86 6.62
N ARG A 42 -1.05 9.89 5.70
CA ARG A 42 -0.25 8.66 5.84
C ARG A 42 1.25 8.96 5.76
N LEU A 43 2.03 8.36 6.67
CA LEU A 43 3.47 8.58 6.77
C LEU A 43 4.33 7.54 6.03
N LEU A 44 3.76 6.37 5.71
CA LEU A 44 4.50 5.31 5.04
C LEU A 44 4.99 5.74 3.66
N GLY A 45 6.29 5.57 3.41
CA GLY A 45 6.91 5.85 2.11
C GLY A 45 7.29 7.31 1.89
N LEU A 46 7.00 8.20 2.85
CA LEU A 46 7.45 9.59 2.79
C LEU A 46 8.96 9.68 3.00
N SER A 47 9.59 10.58 2.24
CA SER A 47 10.95 11.04 2.46
C SER A 47 11.04 11.95 3.69
N THR A 48 12.27 12.21 4.16
CA THR A 48 12.54 13.14 5.25
C THR A 48 11.86 14.49 5.04
N THR A 49 11.98 15.08 3.84
CA THR A 49 11.38 16.38 3.51
C THR A 49 9.85 16.31 3.52
N GLU A 50 9.25 15.24 3.01
CA GLU A 50 7.79 15.09 3.02
C GLU A 50 7.22 14.91 4.44
N ILE A 51 7.94 14.23 5.33
CA ILE A 51 7.55 14.13 6.75
C ILE A 51 7.54 15.52 7.40
N LEU A 52 8.55 16.35 7.12
CA LEU A 52 8.61 17.73 7.60
C LEU A 52 7.45 18.57 7.06
N GLU A 53 7.16 18.48 5.75
CA GLU A 53 6.03 19.17 5.12
C GLU A 53 4.68 18.76 5.72
N VAL A 54 4.50 17.48 6.06
CA VAL A 54 3.27 17.02 6.73
C VAL A 54 3.10 17.69 8.09
N HIS A 55 4.16 17.76 8.90
CA HIS A 55 4.10 18.45 10.21
C HIS A 55 3.76 19.93 10.06
N GLU A 56 4.35 20.61 9.08
CA GLU A 56 4.04 22.03 8.81
C GLU A 56 2.60 22.23 8.33
N ARG A 57 2.11 21.32 7.49
CA ARG A 57 0.76 21.39 6.92
C ARG A 57 -0.32 21.19 7.97
N VAL A 58 -0.15 20.23 8.88
CA VAL A 58 -1.17 19.98 9.92
C VAL A 58 -1.31 21.14 10.90
N ALA A 59 -0.20 21.79 11.26
CA ALA A 59 -0.23 23.00 12.08
C ALA A 59 -1.00 24.13 11.37
N GLY A 60 -0.82 24.24 10.05
CA GLY A 60 -1.57 25.20 9.21
C GLY A 60 -3.08 24.91 9.08
N LEU A 61 -3.54 23.70 9.41
CA LEU A 61 -4.96 23.29 9.34
C LEU A 61 -5.72 23.53 10.66
N GLY A 62 -5.10 24.17 11.65
CA GLY A 62 -5.72 24.49 12.94
C GLY A 62 -5.57 23.40 14.00
N HIS A 63 -4.74 22.39 13.75
CA HIS A 63 -4.22 21.53 14.80
C HIS A 63 -3.11 22.24 15.56
N ASP A 64 -2.88 21.86 16.82
CA ASP A 64 -1.75 22.37 17.58
C ASP A 64 -0.43 22.01 16.89
N GLU A 65 0.58 22.85 17.08
CA GLU A 65 1.93 22.55 16.58
C GLU A 65 2.41 21.24 17.19
N LEU A 66 2.83 20.30 16.34
CA LEU A 66 3.26 18.97 16.74
C LEU A 66 4.80 18.90 16.66
N PRO A 67 5.53 18.95 17.77
CA PRO A 67 6.98 18.81 17.76
C PRO A 67 7.40 17.45 17.18
N LEU A 68 8.47 17.45 16.38
CA LEU A 68 8.99 16.22 15.77
C LEU A 68 9.49 15.25 16.83
N GLU A 69 10.00 15.77 17.95
CA GLU A 69 10.46 15.02 19.11
C GLU A 69 9.33 14.17 19.71
N ASP A 70 8.14 14.74 19.82
CA ASP A 70 6.98 14.07 20.40
C ASP A 70 6.46 12.97 19.45
N THR A 71 6.37 13.27 18.15
CA THR A 71 6.05 12.27 17.12
C THR A 71 7.04 11.11 17.16
N LEU A 72 8.34 11.41 17.29
CA LEU A 72 9.38 10.40 17.35
C LEU A 72 9.26 9.54 18.61
N ALA A 73 9.03 10.16 19.77
CA ALA A 73 8.86 9.47 21.04
C ALA A 73 7.66 8.50 21.02
N VAL A 74 6.54 8.92 20.43
CA VAL A 74 5.37 8.03 20.23
C VAL A 74 5.70 6.88 19.29
N LEU A 75 6.40 7.11 18.18
CA LEU A 75 6.80 6.04 17.26
C LEU A 75 7.76 5.02 17.93
N GLU A 76 8.70 5.50 18.74
CA GLU A 76 9.61 4.66 19.52
C GLU A 76 8.83 3.82 20.56
N ALA A 77 7.89 4.43 21.28
CA ALA A 77 7.02 3.74 22.24
C ALA A 77 6.11 2.69 21.56
N LEU A 78 5.54 3.00 20.39
CA LEU A 78 4.77 2.03 19.61
C LEU A 78 5.61 0.85 19.16
N ARG A 79 6.89 1.07 18.85
CA ARG A 79 7.81 0.00 18.48
C ARG A 79 8.09 -0.93 19.65
N GLU A 80 8.16 -0.40 20.87
CA GLU A 80 8.29 -1.19 22.11
C GLU A 80 7.00 -1.96 22.42
N LEU A 81 5.85 -1.29 22.39
CA LEU A 81 4.54 -1.88 22.69
C LEU A 81 4.14 -2.94 21.66
N ALA A 82 4.58 -2.78 20.43
CA ALA A 82 4.41 -3.70 19.32
C ALA A 82 2.94 -4.14 19.12
N PRO A 83 2.03 -3.19 18.85
CA PRO A 83 0.61 -3.48 18.66
C PRO A 83 0.38 -4.45 17.49
N SER A 84 -0.78 -5.08 17.47
CA SER A 84 -1.28 -5.84 16.32
C SER A 84 -1.74 -4.91 15.19
N SER A 85 -2.17 -5.49 14.06
CA SER A 85 -2.59 -4.75 12.86
C SER A 85 -3.63 -3.68 13.20
N ALA A 86 -3.29 -2.43 12.89
CA ALA A 86 -4.09 -1.26 13.24
C ALA A 86 -3.74 -0.05 12.36
N SER A 87 -4.70 0.87 12.22
CA SER A 87 -4.45 2.21 11.69
C SER A 87 -4.36 3.18 12.86
N LEU A 88 -3.17 3.74 13.09
CA LEU A 88 -2.88 4.62 14.22
C LEU A 88 -2.58 6.04 13.74
N ASP A 89 -3.32 7.00 14.26
CA ASP A 89 -3.04 8.42 14.04
C ASP A 89 -2.09 8.94 15.12
N ILE A 90 -0.82 9.13 14.75
CA ILE A 90 0.26 9.55 15.65
C ILE A 90 -0.01 10.94 16.21
N GLY A 91 -0.57 11.86 15.41
CA GLY A 91 -0.91 13.21 15.88
C GLY A 91 -1.86 13.17 17.07
N ARG A 92 -2.91 12.33 16.99
CA ARG A 92 -3.84 12.13 18.11
C ARG A 92 -3.21 11.44 19.32
N LEU A 93 -2.29 10.51 19.09
CA LEU A 93 -1.60 9.81 20.19
C LEU A 93 -0.66 10.74 20.97
N VAL A 94 0.01 11.68 20.29
CA VAL A 94 0.84 12.71 20.94
C VAL A 94 0.01 13.61 21.86
N GLU A 95 -1.22 13.99 21.47
CA GLU A 95 -2.13 14.77 22.31
C GLU A 95 -2.45 14.09 23.65
N HIS A 96 -2.40 12.75 23.69
CA HIS A 96 -2.77 11.94 24.86
C HIS A 96 -1.55 11.38 25.62
N ALA A 97 -0.36 11.41 25.00
CA ALA A 97 0.86 10.82 25.53
C ALA A 97 1.99 11.86 25.56
N GLN A 98 2.01 12.64 26.63
CA GLN A 98 3.10 13.56 26.97
C GLN A 98 3.77 13.10 28.27
N GLY A 99 5.05 13.44 28.42
CA GLY A 99 5.86 13.07 29.57
C GLY A 99 7.20 12.50 29.16
N ASP A 100 7.87 11.82 30.09
CA ASP A 100 9.04 11.03 29.72
C ASP A 100 8.68 9.74 28.96
N ALA A 101 9.70 9.05 28.44
CA ALA A 101 9.48 7.84 27.64
C ALA A 101 8.67 6.75 28.36
N ALA A 102 8.84 6.59 29.68
CA ALA A 102 8.14 5.57 30.45
C ALA A 102 6.66 5.95 30.62
N GLU A 103 6.37 7.23 30.86
CA GLU A 103 5.02 7.75 30.95
C GLU A 103 4.28 7.64 29.61
N ILE A 104 4.95 7.92 28.48
CA ILE A 104 4.39 7.77 27.13
C ILE A 104 4.01 6.31 26.88
N VAL A 105 4.93 5.37 27.13
CA VAL A 105 4.68 3.93 26.94
C VAL A 105 3.49 3.46 27.78
N GLU A 106 3.39 3.88 29.04
CA GLU A 106 2.28 3.46 29.91
C GLU A 106 0.93 4.05 29.47
N ARG A 107 0.88 5.31 29.06
CA ARG A 107 -0.34 5.94 28.53
C ARG A 107 -0.81 5.25 27.25
N LEU A 108 0.11 5.04 26.31
CA LEU A 108 -0.20 4.36 25.06
C LEU A 108 -0.61 2.90 25.29
N ARG A 109 -0.03 2.22 26.30
CA ARG A 109 -0.46 0.87 26.67
C ARG A 109 -1.92 0.83 27.09
N ALA A 110 -2.36 1.80 27.89
CA ALA A 110 -3.74 1.89 28.34
C ALA A 110 -4.70 2.22 27.17
N GLU A 111 -4.32 3.16 26.31
CA GLU A 111 -5.14 3.59 25.17
C GLU A 111 -5.26 2.51 24.09
N LEU A 112 -4.16 1.79 23.82
CA LEU A 112 -4.08 0.76 22.79
C LEU A 112 -4.38 -0.63 23.32
N ALA A 113 -4.85 -0.80 24.56
CA ALA A 113 -5.12 -2.10 25.17
C ALA A 113 -5.91 -3.08 24.26
N PRO A 114 -6.93 -2.66 23.48
CA PRO A 114 -7.61 -3.55 22.53
C PRO A 114 -6.73 -4.05 21.39
N ALA A 115 -5.72 -3.27 21.00
CA ALA A 115 -4.82 -3.56 19.88
C ALA A 115 -3.52 -4.27 20.29
N LEU A 116 -3.23 -4.43 21.58
CA LEU A 116 -2.03 -5.11 22.08
C LEU A 116 -2.17 -6.65 22.19
N GLY A 117 -3.35 -7.20 21.88
CA GLY A 117 -3.57 -8.64 21.85
C GLY A 117 -2.94 -9.33 20.63
N GLU A 118 -2.65 -10.63 20.77
CA GLU A 118 -2.28 -11.48 19.64
C GLU A 118 -3.51 -11.70 18.75
N THR A 119 -3.68 -10.84 17.76
CA THR A 119 -4.63 -11.09 16.67
C THR A 119 -3.89 -11.89 15.60
N ALA A 120 -4.40 -13.06 15.23
CA ALA A 120 -3.86 -13.80 14.10
C ALA A 120 -3.84 -12.86 12.87
N PRO A 121 -2.73 -12.76 12.13
CA PRO A 121 -2.68 -11.90 10.95
C PRO A 121 -3.80 -12.32 9.99
N ALA A 122 -4.58 -11.35 9.52
CA ALA A 122 -5.63 -11.61 8.56
C ALA A 122 -5.04 -12.26 7.31
N GLU A 123 -5.69 -13.31 6.79
CA GLU A 123 -5.21 -13.96 5.57
C GLU A 123 -5.16 -12.94 4.42
N PRO A 124 -4.05 -12.88 3.66
CA PRO A 124 -3.94 -11.97 2.54
C PRO A 124 -4.99 -12.31 1.48
N THR A 125 -5.63 -11.29 0.95
CA THR A 125 -6.59 -11.43 -0.15
C THR A 125 -5.84 -11.33 -1.47
N ASP A 126 -5.89 -12.40 -2.26
CA ASP A 126 -5.27 -12.42 -3.58
C ASP A 126 -6.04 -11.51 -4.56
N VAL A 127 -5.28 -10.76 -5.36
CA VAL A 127 -5.81 -9.88 -6.40
C VAL A 127 -5.28 -10.31 -7.76
N VAL A 128 -6.20 -10.39 -8.72
CA VAL A 128 -5.92 -10.64 -10.14
C VAL A 128 -6.34 -9.43 -10.94
N LEU A 129 -5.44 -8.89 -11.76
CA LEU A 129 -5.75 -7.77 -12.66
C LEU A 129 -6.08 -8.31 -14.05
N TYR A 130 -7.35 -8.29 -14.43
CA TYR A 130 -7.78 -8.68 -15.76
C TYR A 130 -7.63 -7.48 -16.71
N GLY A 131 -6.62 -7.53 -17.57
CA GLY A 131 -6.16 -6.42 -18.39
C GLY A 131 -5.00 -5.66 -17.74
N PHE A 132 -3.94 -5.47 -18.51
CA PHE A 132 -2.70 -4.79 -18.09
C PHE A 132 -2.41 -3.53 -18.91
N GLY A 133 -3.47 -2.76 -19.16
CA GLY A 133 -3.42 -1.43 -19.79
C GLY A 133 -2.94 -0.35 -18.80
N ARG A 134 -3.30 0.92 -19.06
CA ARG A 134 -2.88 2.04 -18.20
C ARG A 134 -3.33 1.88 -16.74
N ILE A 135 -4.62 1.64 -16.50
CA ILE A 135 -5.18 1.46 -15.15
C ILE A 135 -4.61 0.23 -14.47
N GLY A 136 -4.56 -0.92 -15.16
CA GLY A 136 -4.00 -2.14 -14.61
C GLY A 136 -2.53 -1.99 -14.17
N ARG A 137 -1.69 -1.27 -14.94
CA ARG A 137 -0.31 -0.99 -14.52
C ARG A 137 -0.23 -0.08 -13.29
N LEU A 138 -1.08 0.94 -13.21
CA LEU A 138 -1.11 1.83 -12.04
C LEU A 138 -1.56 1.09 -10.78
N LEU A 139 -2.62 0.28 -10.88
CA LEU A 139 -3.07 -0.57 -9.78
C LEU A 139 -1.98 -1.57 -9.37
N ALA A 140 -1.27 -2.17 -10.33
CA ALA A 140 -0.16 -3.05 -10.00
C ALA A 140 0.93 -2.31 -9.21
N ARG A 141 1.34 -1.11 -9.64
CA ARG A 141 2.32 -0.30 -8.91
C ARG A 141 1.86 0.00 -7.47
N ILE A 142 0.60 0.36 -7.29
CA ILE A 142 0.02 0.64 -5.97
C ILE A 142 0.04 -0.64 -5.12
N LEU A 143 -0.47 -1.76 -5.62
CA LEU A 143 -0.51 -3.03 -4.87
C LEU A 143 0.88 -3.49 -4.46
N ILE A 144 1.87 -3.39 -5.36
CA ILE A 144 3.26 -3.77 -5.07
C ILE A 144 3.86 -2.86 -3.98
N ALA A 145 3.61 -1.54 -4.06
CA ALA A 145 4.06 -0.60 -3.02
C ALA A 145 3.43 -0.87 -1.64
N HIS A 146 2.27 -1.52 -1.60
CA HIS A 146 1.51 -1.81 -0.39
C HIS A 146 1.68 -3.25 0.12
N THR A 147 2.59 -4.06 -0.44
CA THR A 147 2.76 -5.48 -0.09
C THR A 147 3.42 -5.71 1.30
N GLY A 148 3.63 -4.66 2.12
CA GLY A 148 4.27 -4.76 3.44
C GLY A 148 3.28 -5.12 4.56
N GLY A 149 3.62 -6.11 5.39
CA GLY A 149 2.82 -6.56 6.56
C GLY A 149 2.33 -8.00 6.46
N GLY A 150 2.28 -8.58 5.25
CA GLY A 150 1.83 -9.97 5.03
C GLY A 150 0.30 -10.16 5.08
N SER A 151 -0.43 -9.21 5.68
CA SER A 151 -1.88 -9.05 5.62
C SER A 151 -2.26 -8.01 4.56
N GLY A 152 -3.45 -8.14 3.97
CA GLY A 152 -3.98 -7.19 2.98
C GLY A 152 -4.03 -7.71 1.54
N LEU A 153 -4.04 -6.80 0.56
CA LEU A 153 -4.21 -7.12 -0.86
C LEU A 153 -2.89 -7.52 -1.51
N ARG A 154 -2.83 -8.73 -2.07
CA ARG A 154 -1.63 -9.28 -2.71
C ARG A 154 -1.85 -9.47 -4.20
N LEU A 155 -1.11 -8.73 -5.03
CA LEU A 155 -1.13 -8.95 -6.48
C LEU A 155 -0.51 -10.31 -6.81
N ARG A 156 -1.30 -11.22 -7.40
CA ARG A 156 -0.85 -12.58 -7.75
C ARG A 156 -0.78 -12.85 -9.23
N ALA A 157 -1.65 -12.23 -10.03
CA ALA A 157 -1.66 -12.45 -11.46
C ALA A 157 -2.14 -11.23 -12.24
N ILE A 158 -1.71 -11.19 -13.50
CA ILE A 158 -2.28 -10.34 -14.54
C ILE A 158 -2.81 -11.23 -15.66
N VAL A 159 -4.01 -10.96 -16.15
CA VAL A 159 -4.60 -11.67 -17.28
C VAL A 159 -4.58 -10.77 -18.50
N VAL A 160 -4.05 -11.28 -19.60
CA VAL A 160 -3.80 -10.51 -20.81
C VAL A 160 -4.05 -11.35 -22.04
N ARG A 161 -4.25 -10.68 -23.18
CA ARG A 161 -4.32 -11.38 -24.47
C ARG A 161 -2.91 -11.71 -24.95
N LYS A 162 -2.75 -12.85 -25.63
CA LYS A 162 -1.45 -13.27 -26.13
C LYS A 162 -0.92 -12.24 -27.14
N GLY A 163 0.25 -11.69 -26.83
CA GLY A 163 0.93 -10.71 -27.66
C GLY A 163 1.96 -11.35 -28.60
N ALA A 164 2.94 -10.55 -29.01
CA ALA A 164 4.09 -11.00 -29.78
C ALA A 164 5.01 -11.93 -28.95
N GLU A 165 6.01 -12.56 -29.58
CA GLU A 165 6.93 -13.50 -28.91
C GLU A 165 7.63 -12.91 -27.66
N ASN A 166 7.90 -11.59 -27.64
CA ASN A 166 8.52 -10.89 -26.52
C ASN A 166 7.53 -10.15 -25.60
N ASP A 167 6.31 -10.64 -25.47
CA ASP A 167 5.23 -9.97 -24.73
C ASP A 167 5.55 -9.77 -23.24
N LEU A 168 6.16 -10.76 -22.56
CA LEU A 168 6.54 -10.63 -21.14
C LEU A 168 7.54 -9.48 -20.92
N VAL A 169 8.62 -9.45 -21.71
CA VAL A 169 9.64 -8.40 -21.64
C VAL A 169 9.05 -7.02 -21.91
N LYS A 170 8.13 -6.92 -22.88
CA LYS A 170 7.40 -5.67 -23.15
C LYS A 170 6.56 -5.24 -21.95
N ARG A 171 5.84 -6.15 -21.29
CA ARG A 171 5.03 -5.84 -20.10
C ARG A 171 5.87 -5.40 -18.92
N ALA A 172 7.01 -6.06 -18.69
CA ALA A 172 7.97 -5.65 -17.67
C ALA A 172 8.46 -4.22 -17.92
N SER A 173 8.85 -3.91 -19.16
CA SER A 173 9.29 -2.57 -19.56
C SER A 173 8.19 -1.51 -19.37
N LEU A 174 6.93 -1.82 -19.72
CA LEU A 174 5.79 -0.93 -19.54
C LEU A 174 5.41 -0.73 -18.07
N LEU A 175 5.63 -1.73 -17.21
CA LEU A 175 5.47 -1.57 -15.77
C LEU A 175 6.57 -0.67 -15.21
N LEU A 176 7.82 -0.90 -15.64
CA LEU A 176 9.00 -0.17 -15.17
C LEU A 176 9.01 1.30 -15.62
N ARG A 177 8.56 1.61 -16.84
CA ARG A 177 8.62 2.96 -17.42
C ARG A 177 7.24 3.41 -17.88
N ASP A 178 6.74 4.48 -17.27
CA ASP A 178 5.51 5.15 -17.69
C ASP A 178 5.83 6.62 -18.01
N SER A 179 5.30 7.13 -19.13
CA SER A 179 5.60 8.48 -19.59
C SER A 179 4.90 9.57 -18.78
N VAL A 180 3.84 9.22 -18.05
CA VAL A 180 3.07 10.19 -17.24
C VAL A 180 3.38 10.02 -15.77
N HIS A 181 3.45 8.78 -15.29
CA HIS A 181 3.66 8.47 -13.87
C HIS A 181 5.12 8.13 -13.55
N GLY A 182 6.05 8.43 -14.45
CA GLY A 182 7.47 8.20 -14.27
C GLY A 182 7.86 6.72 -14.15
N ARG A 183 9.08 6.52 -13.66
CA ARG A 183 9.66 5.20 -13.44
C ARG A 183 9.01 4.54 -12.23
N PHE A 184 8.79 3.23 -12.31
CA PHE A 184 8.42 2.43 -11.15
C PHE A 184 9.56 2.44 -10.11
N GLU A 185 9.20 2.60 -8.85
CA GLU A 185 10.14 2.63 -7.73
C GLU A 185 10.56 1.20 -7.37
N GLY A 186 11.67 0.76 -7.99
CA GLY A 186 12.31 -0.51 -7.71
C GLY A 186 12.70 -1.29 -8.97
N SER A 187 12.64 -2.62 -8.88
CA SER A 187 13.04 -3.54 -9.96
C SER A 187 11.84 -4.30 -10.52
N VAL A 188 11.96 -4.66 -11.80
CA VAL A 188 11.03 -5.56 -12.49
C VAL A 188 11.87 -6.54 -13.30
N ASP A 189 11.89 -7.79 -12.89
CA ASP A 189 12.57 -8.90 -13.56
C ASP A 189 11.54 -9.79 -14.27
N VAL A 190 12.02 -10.58 -15.24
CA VAL A 190 11.20 -11.50 -16.04
C VAL A 190 11.68 -12.93 -15.79
N ASP A 191 10.76 -13.79 -15.41
CA ASP A 191 10.94 -15.23 -15.38
C ASP A 191 10.15 -15.84 -16.55
N GLU A 192 10.85 -16.08 -17.66
CA GLU A 192 10.24 -16.61 -18.88
C GLU A 192 9.80 -18.07 -18.74
N GLU A 193 10.53 -18.86 -17.93
CA GLU A 193 10.24 -20.29 -17.71
C GLU A 193 8.88 -20.47 -17.04
N ASN A 194 8.59 -19.66 -16.02
CA ASN A 194 7.33 -19.73 -15.28
C ASN A 194 6.26 -18.74 -15.79
N SER A 195 6.58 -17.96 -16.83
CA SER A 195 5.73 -16.88 -17.34
C SER A 195 5.34 -15.87 -16.26
N GLN A 196 6.32 -15.35 -15.52
CA GLN A 196 6.12 -14.45 -14.38
C GLN A 196 6.87 -13.12 -14.54
N LEU A 197 6.30 -12.07 -13.94
CA LEU A 197 7.01 -10.84 -13.63
C LEU A 197 7.36 -10.83 -12.14
N ILE A 198 8.56 -10.40 -11.80
CA ILE A 198 9.01 -10.29 -10.42
C ILE A 198 9.29 -8.81 -10.14
N ALA A 199 8.38 -8.15 -9.42
CA ALA A 199 8.48 -6.72 -9.13
C ALA A 199 8.66 -6.48 -7.63
N ASN A 200 9.79 -5.93 -7.21
CA ASN A 200 10.15 -5.75 -5.79
C ASN A 200 9.97 -7.04 -4.95
N GLY A 201 10.33 -8.19 -5.53
CA GLY A 201 10.15 -9.51 -4.90
C GLY A 201 8.73 -10.09 -5.01
N THR A 202 7.74 -9.32 -5.47
CA THR A 202 6.37 -9.81 -5.71
C THR A 202 6.33 -10.61 -7.01
N ARG A 203 5.98 -11.89 -6.92
CA ARG A 203 5.77 -12.77 -8.08
C ARG A 203 4.37 -12.58 -8.66
N ILE A 204 4.30 -12.22 -9.93
CA ILE A 204 3.07 -11.92 -10.64
C ILE A 204 2.96 -12.89 -11.82
N GLN A 205 2.02 -13.82 -11.75
CA GLN A 205 1.73 -14.75 -12.84
C GLN A 205 1.15 -14.00 -14.04
N VAL A 206 1.74 -14.17 -15.23
CA VAL A 206 1.13 -13.70 -16.48
C VAL A 206 0.30 -14.84 -17.04
N ILE A 207 -1.01 -14.62 -17.14
CA ILE A 207 -1.96 -15.59 -17.67
C ILE A 207 -2.50 -15.06 -19.00
N TYR A 208 -2.49 -15.92 -20.01
CA TYR A 208 -2.98 -15.60 -21.34
C TYR A 208 -4.39 -16.14 -21.54
N SER A 209 -5.37 -15.25 -21.67
CA SER A 209 -6.76 -15.63 -21.97
C SER A 209 -7.52 -14.50 -22.67
N ASP A 210 -8.46 -14.90 -23.53
CA ASP A 210 -9.45 -14.02 -24.16
C ASP A 210 -10.85 -14.17 -23.52
N ASP A 211 -11.05 -15.22 -22.72
CA ASP A 211 -12.33 -15.55 -22.09
C ASP A 211 -12.21 -15.56 -20.55
N PRO A 212 -12.92 -14.64 -19.86
CA PRO A 212 -12.83 -14.50 -18.41
C PRO A 212 -13.42 -15.66 -17.60
N GLY A 213 -14.22 -16.54 -18.20
CA GLY A 213 -14.86 -17.67 -17.50
C GLY A 213 -14.10 -18.99 -17.58
N THR A 214 -12.96 -19.02 -18.28
CA THR A 214 -12.26 -20.27 -18.63
C THR A 214 -11.01 -20.53 -17.78
N ILE A 215 -10.66 -19.62 -16.88
CA ILE A 215 -9.37 -19.64 -16.19
C ILE A 215 -9.52 -20.39 -14.87
N ASP A 216 -8.65 -21.38 -14.65
CA ASP A 216 -8.48 -21.98 -13.33
C ASP A 216 -7.31 -21.30 -12.60
N TYR A 217 -7.63 -20.37 -11.70
CA TYR A 217 -6.62 -19.67 -10.91
C TYR A 217 -5.98 -20.55 -9.84
N THR A 218 -6.64 -21.66 -9.46
CA THR A 218 -6.14 -22.56 -8.42
C THR A 218 -4.90 -23.33 -8.88
N ALA A 219 -4.74 -23.53 -10.19
CA ALA A 219 -3.53 -24.05 -10.81
C ALA A 219 -2.27 -23.20 -10.50
N TYR A 220 -2.45 -21.91 -10.18
CA TYR A 220 -1.38 -20.98 -9.79
C TYR A 220 -1.34 -20.72 -8.28
N GLY A 221 -2.07 -21.52 -7.50
CA GLY A 221 -2.18 -21.37 -6.05
C GLY A 221 -2.91 -20.08 -5.62
N ILE A 222 -3.84 -19.60 -6.45
CA ILE A 222 -4.68 -18.44 -6.18
C ILE A 222 -6.08 -18.96 -5.83
N ARG A 223 -6.61 -18.55 -4.69
CA ARG A 223 -7.94 -18.92 -4.18
C ARG A 223 -8.64 -17.68 -3.63
N ASP A 224 -9.97 -17.70 -3.67
CA ASP A 224 -10.84 -16.64 -3.15
C ASP A 224 -10.45 -15.22 -3.61
N ALA A 225 -9.96 -15.10 -4.85
CA ALA A 225 -9.38 -13.88 -5.35
C ALA A 225 -10.42 -12.80 -5.67
N ILE A 226 -9.98 -11.55 -5.57
CA ILE A 226 -10.66 -10.42 -6.19
C ILE A 226 -10.09 -10.25 -7.60
N VAL A 227 -10.95 -10.41 -8.61
CA VAL A 227 -10.60 -10.05 -9.99
C VAL A 227 -10.97 -8.59 -10.23
N VAL A 228 -10.01 -7.78 -10.66
CA VAL A 228 -10.23 -6.40 -11.06
C VAL A 228 -10.20 -6.32 -12.59
N ASP A 229 -11.36 -6.09 -13.21
CA ASP A 229 -11.49 -5.90 -14.64
C ASP A 229 -11.11 -4.46 -15.03
N ASN A 230 -9.92 -4.35 -15.60
CA ASN A 230 -9.35 -3.12 -16.12
C ASN A 230 -9.57 -2.95 -17.63
N THR A 231 -10.24 -3.90 -18.28
CA THR A 231 -10.48 -3.87 -19.74
C THR A 231 -11.67 -3.00 -20.08
N GLY A 232 -12.67 -2.94 -19.19
CA GLY A 232 -13.93 -2.24 -19.43
C GLY A 232 -14.76 -2.84 -20.58
N ARG A 233 -14.43 -4.07 -21.01
CA ARG A 233 -15.13 -4.76 -22.10
C ARG A 233 -16.51 -5.25 -21.63
N TRP A 234 -16.58 -5.80 -20.42
CA TRP A 234 -17.81 -6.23 -19.78
C TRP A 234 -18.24 -5.16 -18.78
N ARG A 235 -19.42 -4.58 -19.01
CA ARG A 235 -19.90 -3.43 -18.25
C ARG A 235 -21.30 -3.63 -17.69
N ASP A 236 -21.94 -4.74 -17.99
CA ASP A 236 -23.21 -5.15 -17.39
C ASP A 236 -22.97 -6.33 -16.44
N GLU A 237 -23.96 -6.59 -15.59
CA GLU A 237 -23.89 -7.66 -14.59
C GLU A 237 -23.65 -9.03 -15.23
N ALA A 238 -24.37 -9.36 -16.30
CA ALA A 238 -24.23 -10.64 -16.99
C ALA A 238 -22.83 -10.85 -17.56
N GLY A 239 -22.26 -9.83 -18.23
CA GLY A 239 -20.91 -9.92 -18.78
C GLY A 239 -19.84 -9.98 -17.71
N LEU A 240 -19.96 -9.18 -16.65
CA LEU A 240 -18.97 -9.12 -15.58
C LEU A 240 -19.00 -10.38 -14.69
N SER A 241 -20.18 -10.97 -14.50
CA SER A 241 -20.36 -12.20 -13.72
C SER A 241 -19.65 -13.41 -14.33
N ARG A 242 -19.26 -13.35 -15.61
CA ARG A 242 -18.45 -14.41 -16.23
C ARG A 242 -17.12 -14.64 -15.52
N HIS A 243 -16.53 -13.61 -14.91
CA HIS A 243 -15.31 -13.79 -14.12
C HIS A 243 -15.55 -14.69 -12.89
N LEU A 244 -16.77 -14.71 -12.34
CA LEU A 244 -17.14 -15.57 -11.21
C LEU A 244 -17.27 -17.04 -11.60
N GLU A 245 -17.38 -17.35 -12.89
CA GLU A 245 -17.38 -18.73 -13.40
C GLU A 245 -15.98 -19.36 -13.33
N SER A 246 -14.92 -18.53 -13.31
CA SER A 246 -13.54 -18.99 -13.18
C SER A 246 -13.24 -19.55 -11.79
N THR A 247 -12.51 -20.67 -11.74
CA THR A 247 -12.19 -21.33 -10.47
C THR A 247 -11.16 -20.51 -9.69
N GLY A 248 -11.43 -20.27 -8.41
CA GLY A 248 -10.55 -19.48 -7.52
C GLY A 248 -10.90 -17.99 -7.42
N VAL A 249 -12.01 -17.54 -8.02
CA VAL A 249 -12.52 -16.17 -7.90
C VAL A 249 -13.63 -16.10 -6.85
N ALA A 250 -13.55 -15.15 -5.93
CA ALA A 250 -14.61 -14.87 -4.97
C ALA A 250 -15.40 -13.59 -5.32
N ARG A 251 -14.73 -12.58 -5.89
CA ARG A 251 -15.32 -11.26 -6.15
C ARG A 251 -14.78 -10.64 -7.42
N VAL A 252 -15.56 -9.73 -8.00
CA VAL A 252 -15.18 -8.99 -9.21
C VAL A 252 -15.40 -7.49 -8.99
N LEU A 253 -14.43 -6.69 -9.41
CA LEU A 253 -14.47 -5.23 -9.42
C LEU A 253 -14.26 -4.72 -10.84
N LEU A 254 -15.06 -3.73 -11.27
CA LEU A 254 -14.93 -3.10 -12.57
C LEU A 254 -14.35 -1.68 -12.42
N THR A 255 -13.32 -1.34 -13.20
CA THR A 255 -12.70 0.01 -13.16
C THR A 255 -13.26 0.97 -14.22
N ALA A 256 -14.50 0.74 -14.64
CA ALA A 256 -15.21 1.53 -15.63
C ALA A 256 -16.66 1.71 -15.16
N PRO A 257 -17.39 2.73 -15.67
CA PRO A 257 -18.80 2.90 -15.32
C PRO A 257 -19.61 1.65 -15.65
N GLY A 258 -20.22 1.07 -14.61
CA GLY A 258 -21.13 -0.06 -14.76
C GLY A 258 -22.45 0.38 -15.39
N LYS A 259 -23.10 -0.55 -16.09
CA LYS A 259 -24.43 -0.41 -16.69
C LYS A 259 -25.45 -1.23 -15.92
N GLY A 260 -26.71 -0.82 -15.99
CA GLY A 260 -27.81 -1.52 -15.33
C GLY A 260 -27.72 -1.39 -13.81
N ASP A 261 -27.95 -2.49 -13.11
CA ASP A 261 -28.08 -2.53 -11.64
C ASP A 261 -26.75 -2.72 -10.90
N LEU A 262 -25.62 -2.67 -11.62
CA LEU A 262 -24.29 -2.72 -11.01
C LEU A 262 -24.07 -1.53 -10.07
N LYS A 263 -23.70 -1.84 -8.82
CA LYS A 263 -23.39 -0.83 -7.80
C LYS A 263 -22.14 -0.05 -8.20
N ASN A 264 -22.30 1.25 -8.46
CA ASN A 264 -21.18 2.18 -8.66
C ASN A 264 -20.83 2.82 -7.30
N ILE A 265 -19.54 2.81 -6.95
CA ILE A 265 -19.03 3.34 -5.67
C ILE A 265 -18.04 4.47 -5.99
N VAL A 266 -18.22 5.62 -5.34
CA VAL A 266 -17.27 6.74 -5.35
C VAL A 266 -16.78 6.91 -3.91
N HIS A 267 -15.46 6.79 -3.73
CA HIS A 267 -14.81 6.90 -2.41
C HIS A 267 -14.55 8.36 -2.06
#